data_AF-A0A059LIC2-F1
#
_entry.id   AF-A0A059LIC2-F1
#
_cell.length_a   1.000
_cell.length_b   1.000
_cell.length_c   1.000
_cell.angle_alpha   90.00
_cell.angle_beta   90.00
_cell.angle_gamma   90.00
#
_symmetry.space_group_name_H-M   'P 1'
#
loop_
_entity.id
_entity.type
_entity.pdbx_description
1 polymer ?
#
loop_
_entity_poly.entity_id
_entity_poly.type
_entity_poly.pdbx_seq_one_letter_code
_entity_poly.pdbx_strand_id
1 'polypeptide(L)'
;MTQLAARNSSISIYEVAYLGLSLLGSWLLVRWTVKQLDPTKKNVETAKQKKKALSKRLGRVVNLDGQYEDVIAQEVVNPESISVSLADIGGLDHIIDDLQRNVITPMRRPELFCTSLLRQKRGVLLYGPPGTGKTMLAKALARECGACFVNLKASTLLSKWYGDTNKLIAAVWTLAYKIQPAILFIDEVDALLGARRSQEHEATTAMKTEFMQLWDGFETSTDSNILVLGATNKRDDLDDAVLRRFSLQYEVRLPPR
;
A
#
# COMPACT_ATOMS: atom_id res chain seq x y z
N MET A 1 65.10 14.72 -51.64
CA MET A 1 66.19 14.37 -50.71
C MET A 1 65.80 14.90 -49.33
N THR A 2 65.04 14.10 -48.55
CA THR A 2 65.50 13.36 -47.34
C THR A 2 65.73 14.32 -46.15
N GLN A 3 64.98 14.33 -45.05
CA GLN A 3 64.36 13.23 -44.28
C GLN A 3 63.10 13.70 -43.54
N LEU A 4 61.98 13.02 -43.80
CA LEU A 4 60.89 12.79 -42.85
C LEU A 4 61.21 11.47 -42.15
N ALA A 5 61.59 11.48 -40.88
CA ALA A 5 61.55 10.29 -40.05
C ALA A 5 61.67 10.63 -38.56
N ALA A 6 60.86 9.95 -37.75
CA ALA A 6 60.96 9.81 -36.29
C ALA A 6 60.30 10.90 -35.42
N ARG A 7 59.01 11.18 -35.66
CA ARG A 7 58.07 11.41 -34.56
C ARG A 7 57.78 10.05 -33.91
N ASN A 8 58.65 9.56 -33.04
CA ASN A 8 58.46 8.28 -32.34
C ASN A 8 58.31 8.48 -30.83
N SER A 9 57.25 7.87 -30.32
CA SER A 9 56.69 7.95 -28.98
C SER A 9 57.60 7.37 -27.91
N SER A 10 58.03 8.16 -26.94
CA SER A 10 58.36 7.65 -25.62
C SER A 10 57.32 8.19 -24.63
N ILE A 11 56.15 7.54 -24.61
CA ILE A 11 55.22 7.71 -23.50
C ILE A 11 56.00 7.21 -22.29
N SER A 12 56.36 8.13 -21.39
CA SER A 12 57.22 7.80 -20.26
C SER A 12 56.47 6.79 -19.38
N ILE A 13 57.13 5.72 -18.96
CA ILE A 13 56.51 4.64 -18.16
C ILE A 13 55.79 5.21 -16.92
N TYR A 14 56.30 6.33 -16.40
CA TYR A 14 55.71 7.11 -15.31
C TYR A 14 54.35 7.75 -15.67
N GLU A 15 54.18 8.25 -16.89
CA GLU A 15 52.90 8.81 -17.35
C GLU A 15 51.84 7.72 -17.47
N VAL A 16 52.21 6.55 -18.01
CA VAL A 16 51.30 5.39 -18.08
C VAL A 16 50.94 4.90 -16.68
N ALA A 17 51.91 4.83 -15.77
CA ALA A 17 51.68 4.42 -14.39
C ALA A 17 50.77 5.41 -13.63
N TYR A 18 50.98 6.71 -13.82
CA TYR A 18 50.18 7.77 -13.21
C TYR A 18 48.73 7.80 -13.75
N LEU A 19 48.56 7.61 -15.07
CA LEU A 19 47.25 7.45 -15.68
C LEU A 19 46.54 6.19 -15.16
N GLY A 20 47.26 5.07 -15.00
CA GLY A 20 46.71 3.84 -14.42
C GLY A 20 46.24 4.02 -12.98
N LEU A 21 47.07 4.63 -12.12
CA LEU A 21 46.75 4.91 -10.72
C LEU A 21 45.57 5.89 -10.56
N SER A 22 45.53 6.96 -11.37
CA SER A 22 44.43 7.93 -11.34
C SER A 22 43.11 7.34 -11.83
N LEU A 23 43.12 6.48 -12.86
CA LEU A 23 41.94 5.74 -13.32
C LEU A 23 41.43 4.76 -12.26
N LEU A 24 42.33 4.06 -11.56
CA LEU A 24 41.98 3.15 -10.47
C LEU A 24 41.39 3.90 -9.27
N GLY A 25 42.00 5.03 -8.90
CA GLY A 25 41.50 5.92 -7.85
C GLY A 25 40.12 6.49 -8.18
N SER A 26 39.93 6.99 -9.41
CA SER A 26 38.65 7.50 -9.89
C SER A 26 37.58 6.39 -9.92
N TRP A 27 37.93 5.18 -10.38
CA TRP A 27 37.02 4.04 -10.36
C TRP A 27 36.60 3.63 -8.94
N LEU A 28 37.52 3.62 -7.98
CA LEU A 28 37.22 3.36 -6.57
C LEU A 28 36.31 4.44 -5.97
N LEU A 29 36.57 5.71 -6.30
CA LEU A 29 35.80 6.86 -5.80
C LEU A 29 34.38 6.83 -6.36
N VAL A 30 34.21 6.58 -7.67
CA VAL A 30 32.90 6.40 -8.31
C VAL A 30 32.15 5.21 -7.72
N ARG A 31 32.84 4.08 -7.51
CA ARG A 31 32.20 2.88 -6.95
C ARG A 31 31.82 3.07 -5.47
N TRP A 32 32.57 3.88 -4.73
CA TRP A 32 32.26 4.28 -3.36
C TRP A 32 31.09 5.27 -3.29
N THR A 33 31.05 6.28 -4.17
CA THR A 33 29.95 7.25 -4.24
C THR A 33 28.65 6.61 -4.71
N VAL A 34 28.68 5.72 -5.70
CA VAL A 34 27.50 4.93 -6.14
C VAL A 34 26.95 4.09 -4.98
N LYS A 35 27.81 3.43 -4.19
CA LYS A 35 27.40 2.66 -3.00
C LYS A 35 26.79 3.52 -1.88
N GLN A 36 27.18 4.80 -1.77
CA GLN A 36 26.62 5.76 -0.81
C GLN A 36 25.30 6.37 -1.30
N LEU A 37 25.10 6.45 -2.62
CA LEU A 37 23.93 7.05 -3.25
C LEU A 37 22.78 6.06 -3.48
N ASP A 38 22.97 4.75 -3.29
CA ASP A 38 21.91 3.74 -3.43
C ASP A 38 20.73 4.01 -2.46
N PRO A 39 19.60 4.56 -2.93
CA PRO A 39 18.44 4.85 -2.07
C PRO A 39 17.70 3.57 -1.66
N THR A 40 18.00 2.45 -2.33
CA THR A 40 17.41 1.13 -2.12
C THR A 40 17.80 0.52 -0.77
N LYS A 41 19.04 0.73 -0.28
CA LYS A 41 19.48 0.19 1.02
C LYS A 41 18.66 0.73 2.19
N LYS A 42 18.41 2.05 2.23
CA LYS A 42 17.58 2.67 3.27
C LYS A 42 16.16 2.10 3.27
N ASN A 43 15.57 1.90 2.10
CA ASN A 43 14.23 1.30 1.97
C ASN A 43 14.20 -0.16 2.45
N VAL A 44 15.26 -0.94 2.18
CA VAL A 44 15.37 -2.34 2.65
C VAL A 44 15.53 -2.41 4.17
N GLU A 45 16.30 -1.50 4.78
CA GLU A 45 16.50 -1.46 6.23
C GLU A 45 15.22 -1.05 6.98
N THR A 46 14.53 -0.01 6.51
CA THR A 46 13.24 0.42 7.07
C THR A 46 12.17 -0.67 6.95
N ALA A 47 12.12 -1.38 5.81
CA ALA A 47 11.25 -2.54 5.64
C ALA A 47 11.58 -3.64 6.68
N LYS A 48 12.86 -4.00 6.87
CA LYS A 48 13.26 -5.00 7.88
C LYS A 48 12.87 -4.59 9.31
N GLN A 49 12.99 -3.32 9.67
CA GLN A 49 12.59 -2.81 10.98
C GLN A 49 11.07 -2.90 11.18
N LYS A 50 10.29 -2.47 10.18
CA LYS A 50 8.82 -2.60 10.20
C LYS A 50 8.38 -4.06 10.32
N LYS A 51 9.03 -4.98 9.59
CA LYS A 51 8.78 -6.43 9.70
C LYS A 51 8.97 -6.94 11.13
N LYS A 52 10.08 -6.59 11.78
CA LYS A 52 10.35 -6.99 13.17
C LYS A 52 9.34 -6.42 14.16
N ALA A 53 8.89 -5.18 13.93
CA ALA A 53 7.85 -4.56 14.75
C ALA A 53 6.49 -5.27 14.58
N LEU A 54 6.13 -5.61 13.34
CA LEU A 54 4.90 -6.36 13.02
C LEU A 54 4.94 -7.77 13.64
N SER A 55 6.04 -8.51 13.48
CA SER A 55 6.17 -9.86 14.06
C SER A 55 6.11 -9.83 15.59
N LYS A 56 6.72 -8.82 16.23
CA LYS A 56 6.68 -8.65 17.69
C LYS A 56 5.26 -8.36 18.18
N ARG A 57 4.50 -7.53 17.46
CA ARG A 57 3.11 -7.18 17.80
C ARG A 57 2.16 -8.36 17.66
N LEU A 58 2.26 -9.07 16.53
CA LEU A 58 1.32 -10.14 16.21
C LEU A 58 1.59 -11.43 16.99
N GLY A 59 2.71 -11.51 17.73
CA GLY A 59 3.10 -12.70 18.49
C GLY A 59 3.33 -13.95 17.63
N ARG A 60 3.39 -13.77 16.30
CA ARG A 60 3.56 -14.82 15.30
C ARG A 60 4.62 -14.42 14.28
N VAL A 61 5.34 -15.41 13.76
CA VAL A 61 6.32 -15.19 12.70
C VAL A 61 5.57 -14.85 11.42
N VAL A 62 5.65 -13.60 10.99
CA VAL A 62 5.14 -13.17 9.68
C VAL A 62 6.24 -13.46 8.66
N ASN A 63 6.20 -14.64 8.04
CA ASN A 63 7.06 -14.96 6.91
C ASN A 63 6.59 -14.14 5.71
N LEU A 64 7.39 -13.15 5.33
CA LEU A 64 7.21 -12.40 4.09
C LEU A 64 8.19 -12.95 3.07
N ASP A 65 7.72 -13.91 2.29
CA ASP A 65 8.55 -14.70 1.38
C ASP A 65 8.65 -14.03 0.00
N GLY A 66 7.77 -13.07 -0.28
CA GLY A 66 7.68 -12.40 -1.58
C GLY A 66 8.31 -11.00 -1.61
N GLN A 67 9.10 -10.72 -2.66
CA GLN A 67 9.61 -9.37 -2.93
C GLN A 67 8.49 -8.31 -3.04
N TYR A 68 7.30 -8.73 -3.48
CA TYR A 68 6.11 -7.86 -3.55
C TYR A 68 5.53 -7.56 -2.18
N GLU A 69 5.49 -8.54 -1.27
CA GLU A 69 5.01 -8.33 0.10
C GLU A 69 5.89 -7.32 0.84
N ASP A 70 7.18 -7.26 0.53
CA ASP A 70 8.13 -6.31 1.11
C ASP A 70 7.86 -4.87 0.69
N VAL A 71 7.37 -4.67 -0.53
CA VAL A 71 6.96 -3.35 -1.01
C VAL A 71 5.71 -2.90 -0.26
N ILE A 72 4.71 -3.77 -0.13
CA ILE A 72 3.45 -3.43 0.55
C ILE A 72 3.64 -3.29 2.07
N ALA A 73 4.56 -4.05 2.67
CA ALA A 73 4.90 -3.95 4.09
C ALA A 73 5.37 -2.54 4.49
N GLN A 74 5.87 -1.74 3.53
CA GLN A 74 6.24 -0.34 3.78
C GLN A 74 5.03 0.57 3.94
N GLU A 75 3.89 0.24 3.34
CA GLU A 75 2.63 0.98 3.43
C GLU A 75 1.78 0.56 4.64
N VAL A 76 2.23 -0.45 5.41
CA VAL A 76 1.58 -0.86 6.66
C VAL A 76 1.91 0.13 7.77
N VAL A 77 0.84 0.55 8.46
CA VAL A 77 0.86 1.45 9.61
C VAL A 77 0.26 0.71 10.81
N ASN A 78 0.97 0.75 11.94
CA ASN A 78 0.50 0.15 13.18
C ASN A 78 -0.55 1.07 13.83
N PRO A 79 -1.62 0.51 14.43
CA PRO A 79 -2.67 1.31 15.06
C PRO A 79 -2.14 2.20 16.19
N GLU A 80 -1.12 1.77 16.93
CA GLU A 80 -0.49 2.58 18.00
C GLU A 80 0.23 3.83 17.48
N SER A 81 0.68 3.80 16.22
CA SER A 81 1.31 4.96 15.57
C SER A 81 0.30 5.96 15.00
N ILE A 82 -0.99 5.61 15.01
CA ILE A 82 -2.06 6.49 14.56
C ILE A 82 -2.44 7.42 15.72
N SER A 83 -2.19 8.73 15.55
CA SER A 83 -2.45 9.74 16.58
C SER A 83 -3.90 10.17 16.69
N VAL A 84 -4.74 9.86 15.70
CA VAL A 84 -6.14 10.30 15.60
C VAL A 84 -7.07 9.26 16.25
N SER A 85 -8.07 9.72 16.98
CA SER A 85 -9.15 8.95 17.61
C SER A 85 -10.52 9.33 17.04
N LEU A 86 -11.56 8.53 17.31
CA LEU A 86 -12.93 8.88 16.89
C LEU A 86 -13.44 10.16 17.58
N ALA A 87 -12.92 10.48 18.78
CA ALA A 87 -13.27 11.69 19.51
C ALA A 87 -12.75 12.97 18.83
N ASP A 88 -11.73 12.86 18.00
CA ASP A 88 -11.17 13.99 17.23
C ASP A 88 -12.02 14.35 16.01
N ILE A 89 -13.07 13.58 15.73
CA ILE A 89 -13.92 13.72 14.54
C ILE A 89 -15.26 14.31 14.96
N GLY A 90 -15.48 15.58 14.60
CA GLY A 90 -16.72 16.29 14.90
C GLY A 90 -17.82 16.09 13.85
N GLY A 91 -19.07 16.05 14.29
CA GLY A 91 -20.25 16.18 13.42
C GLY A 91 -20.66 14.91 12.66
N LEU A 92 -20.04 13.77 12.95
CA LEU A 92 -20.29 12.48 12.29
C LEU A 92 -20.81 11.42 13.26
N ASP A 93 -21.42 11.82 14.39
CA ASP A 93 -21.78 10.91 15.49
C ASP A 93 -22.64 9.73 15.03
N HIS A 94 -23.60 9.97 14.14
CA HIS A 94 -24.47 8.93 13.57
C HIS A 94 -23.66 7.89 12.75
N ILE A 95 -22.70 8.35 11.93
CA ILE A 95 -21.82 7.47 11.15
C ILE A 95 -20.90 6.71 12.10
N ILE A 96 -20.39 7.36 13.14
CA ILE A 96 -19.48 6.77 14.12
C ILE A 96 -20.19 5.65 14.91
N ASP A 97 -21.41 5.87 15.38
CA ASP A 97 -22.22 4.86 16.10
C ASP A 97 -22.54 3.66 15.19
N ASP A 98 -22.90 3.91 13.93
CA ASP A 98 -23.12 2.85 12.96
C ASP A 98 -21.85 2.05 12.67
N LEU A 99 -20.70 2.72 12.49
CA LEU A 99 -19.39 2.07 12.31
C LEU A 99 -18.98 1.29 13.56
N GLN A 100 -19.28 1.79 14.76
CA GLN A 100 -19.01 1.09 16.01
C GLN A 100 -19.74 -0.25 16.06
N ARG A 101 -21.02 -0.27 15.69
CA ARG A 101 -21.86 -1.48 15.71
C ARG A 101 -21.50 -2.46 14.60
N ASN A 102 -21.35 -1.95 13.37
CA ASN A 102 -21.23 -2.81 12.19
C ASN A 102 -19.79 -3.20 11.84
N VAL A 103 -18.79 -2.44 12.31
CA VAL A 103 -17.38 -2.62 11.91
C VAL A 103 -16.48 -2.85 13.12
N ILE A 104 -16.47 -1.94 14.09
CA ILE A 104 -15.53 -2.02 15.23
C ILE A 104 -15.83 -3.25 16.10
N THR A 105 -17.11 -3.47 16.42
CA THR A 105 -17.51 -4.57 17.30
C THR A 105 -17.19 -5.93 16.67
N PRO A 106 -17.54 -6.21 15.40
CA PRO A 106 -17.16 -7.47 14.75
C PRO A 106 -15.65 -7.65 14.59
N MET A 107 -14.88 -6.59 14.29
CA MET A 107 -13.44 -6.70 14.16
C MET A 107 -12.73 -7.01 15.49
N ARG A 108 -13.19 -6.43 16.60
CA ARG A 108 -12.61 -6.64 17.94
C ARG A 108 -13.01 -8.00 18.54
N ARG A 109 -14.21 -8.50 18.23
CA ARG A 109 -14.76 -9.74 18.78
C ARG A 109 -15.28 -10.67 17.67
N PRO A 110 -14.42 -11.15 16.76
CA PRO A 110 -14.85 -11.98 15.64
C PRO A 110 -15.57 -13.27 16.09
N GLU A 111 -15.26 -13.79 17.29
CA GLU A 111 -15.88 -14.98 17.89
C GLU A 111 -17.40 -14.87 18.07
N LEU A 112 -17.95 -13.65 18.17
CA LEU A 112 -19.38 -13.42 18.33
C LEU A 112 -20.13 -13.39 16.98
N PHE A 113 -19.40 -13.29 15.86
CA PHE A 113 -19.94 -13.02 14.53
C PHE A 113 -19.65 -14.18 13.54
N CYS A 114 -19.44 -15.39 14.05
CA CYS A 114 -19.17 -16.59 13.25
C CYS A 114 -20.42 -17.21 12.60
N THR A 115 -21.63 -16.82 13.00
CA THR A 115 -22.89 -17.37 12.47
C THR A 115 -23.36 -16.61 11.23
N SER A 116 -24.03 -17.31 10.31
CA SER A 116 -24.50 -16.78 9.01
C SER A 116 -25.26 -15.44 9.11
N LEU A 117 -26.11 -15.27 10.12
CA LEU A 117 -26.94 -14.07 10.31
C LEU A 117 -26.15 -12.86 10.83
N LEU A 118 -25.01 -13.10 11.47
CA LEU A 118 -24.17 -12.07 12.08
C LEU A 118 -22.85 -11.91 11.32
N ARG A 119 -22.77 -12.36 10.07
CA ARG A 119 -21.53 -12.25 9.31
C ARG A 119 -21.08 -10.79 9.22
N GLN A 120 -19.83 -10.53 9.61
CA GLN A 120 -19.24 -9.21 9.52
C GLN A 120 -19.29 -8.69 8.06
N LYS A 121 -19.73 -7.45 7.90
CA LYS A 121 -19.66 -6.72 6.63
C LYS A 121 -18.21 -6.31 6.35
N ARG A 122 -17.65 -6.77 5.23
CA ARG A 122 -16.21 -6.61 4.91
C ARG A 122 -15.88 -5.47 3.96
N GLY A 123 -16.87 -4.76 3.45
CA GLY A 123 -16.70 -3.60 2.59
C GLY A 123 -17.43 -2.38 3.10
N VAL A 124 -16.68 -1.30 3.35
CA VAL A 124 -17.20 0.03 3.74
C VAL A 124 -16.73 1.07 2.72
N LEU A 125 -17.64 1.89 2.20
CA LEU A 125 -17.34 3.02 1.33
C LEU A 125 -17.66 4.33 2.05
N LEU A 126 -16.67 5.21 2.14
CA LEU A 126 -16.82 6.60 2.60
C LEU A 126 -16.84 7.51 1.36
N TYR A 127 -17.94 8.22 1.14
CA TYR A 127 -18.05 9.15 0.01
C TYR A 127 -18.54 10.52 0.46
N GLY A 128 -18.25 11.56 -0.31
CA GLY A 128 -18.68 12.92 0.00
C GLY A 128 -17.68 13.95 -0.50
N PRO A 129 -17.94 15.26 -0.28
CA PRO A 129 -17.07 16.32 -0.79
C PRO A 129 -15.63 16.21 -0.26
N PRO A 130 -14.62 16.72 -0.99
CA PRO A 130 -13.25 16.73 -0.52
C PRO A 130 -13.12 17.57 0.76
N GLY A 131 -12.15 17.20 1.63
CA GLY A 131 -11.90 17.94 2.86
C GLY A 131 -12.81 17.60 4.04
N THR A 132 -13.71 16.62 3.93
CA THR A 132 -14.62 16.19 5.03
C THR A 132 -14.01 15.16 6.00
N GLY A 133 -12.69 14.93 5.95
CA GLY A 133 -12.02 14.05 6.91
C GLY A 133 -12.19 12.55 6.67
N LYS A 134 -12.59 12.08 5.47
CA LYS A 134 -12.71 10.64 5.14
C LYS A 134 -11.46 9.82 5.50
N THR A 135 -10.27 10.29 5.10
CA THR A 135 -8.99 9.64 5.44
C THR A 135 -8.68 9.70 6.94
N MET A 136 -9.16 10.73 7.64
CA MET A 136 -9.01 10.87 9.09
C MET A 136 -9.89 9.87 9.83
N LEU A 137 -11.15 9.72 9.39
CA LEU A 137 -12.10 8.71 9.88
C LEU A 137 -11.58 7.30 9.67
N ALA A 138 -11.01 7.01 8.49
CA ALA A 138 -10.37 5.73 8.20
C ALA A 138 -9.25 5.38 9.19
N LYS A 139 -8.37 6.35 9.48
CA LYS A 139 -7.28 6.15 10.44
C LYS A 139 -7.79 5.97 11.87
N ALA A 140 -8.75 6.79 12.30
CA ALA A 140 -9.38 6.68 13.61
C ALA A 140 -10.05 5.30 13.79
N LEU A 141 -10.77 4.84 12.76
CA LEU A 141 -11.39 3.52 12.74
C LEU A 141 -10.36 2.40 12.91
N ALA A 142 -9.22 2.48 12.21
CA ALA A 142 -8.16 1.48 12.34
C ALA A 142 -7.54 1.43 13.74
N ARG A 143 -7.33 2.61 14.35
CA ARG A 143 -6.87 2.71 15.73
C ARG A 143 -7.84 2.06 16.69
N GLU A 144 -9.14 2.37 16.57
CA GLU A 144 -10.17 1.77 17.42
C GLU A 144 -10.28 0.28 17.20
N CYS A 145 -10.31 -0.22 15.96
CA CYS A 145 -10.31 -1.65 15.71
C CYS A 145 -9.05 -2.38 16.22
N GLY A 146 -7.97 -1.66 16.58
CA GLY A 146 -6.68 -2.27 16.90
C GLY A 146 -6.05 -2.97 15.68
N ALA A 147 -6.51 -2.61 14.48
CA ALA A 147 -6.18 -3.27 13.23
C ALA A 147 -4.98 -2.62 12.55
N CYS A 148 -4.18 -3.44 11.86
CA CYS A 148 -3.11 -2.94 11.00
C CYS A 148 -3.75 -2.16 9.84
N PHE A 149 -3.30 -0.94 9.60
CA PHE A 149 -3.82 -0.09 8.51
C PHE A 149 -2.88 -0.20 7.30
N VAL A 150 -3.41 -0.62 6.16
CA VAL A 150 -2.64 -0.71 4.91
C VAL A 150 -3.17 0.33 3.95
N ASN A 151 -2.34 1.33 3.63
CA ASN A 151 -2.73 2.39 2.70
C ASN A 151 -2.40 1.99 1.26
N LEU A 152 -3.39 1.59 0.48
CA LEU A 152 -3.24 1.21 -0.92
C LEU A 152 -3.44 2.43 -1.81
N LYS A 153 -2.35 2.85 -2.44
CA LYS A 153 -2.35 3.92 -3.46
C LYS A 153 -2.29 3.30 -4.85
N ALA A 154 -3.04 3.84 -5.80
CA ALA A 154 -2.98 3.43 -7.20
C ALA A 154 -1.55 3.50 -7.77
N SER A 155 -0.77 4.52 -7.38
CA SER A 155 0.64 4.65 -7.75
C SER A 155 1.50 3.48 -7.30
N THR A 156 1.24 2.90 -6.13
CA THR A 156 2.00 1.76 -5.60
C THR A 156 1.73 0.50 -6.41
N LEU A 157 0.49 0.35 -6.92
CA LEU A 157 0.09 -0.78 -7.75
C LEU A 157 0.61 -0.66 -9.20
N LEU A 158 0.76 0.57 -9.72
CA LEU A 158 1.11 0.81 -11.13
C LEU A 158 2.61 1.10 -11.40
N SER A 159 3.40 1.49 -10.40
CA SER A 159 4.67 2.23 -10.66
C SER A 159 5.94 1.42 -10.96
N LYS A 160 6.08 0.15 -10.55
CA LYS A 160 7.41 -0.51 -10.58
C LYS A 160 7.56 -1.76 -11.44
N TRP A 161 6.45 -2.40 -11.83
CA TRP A 161 6.50 -3.66 -12.57
C TRP A 161 5.37 -3.71 -13.57
N TYR A 162 5.55 -3.04 -14.71
CA TYR A 162 4.62 -3.09 -15.83
C TYR A 162 4.61 -4.54 -16.37
N GLY A 163 3.78 -5.40 -15.76
CA GLY A 163 3.75 -6.85 -16.00
C GLY A 163 3.46 -7.72 -14.76
N ASP A 164 3.75 -7.25 -13.54
CA ASP A 164 3.54 -8.02 -12.29
C ASP A 164 2.47 -7.44 -11.35
N THR A 165 1.62 -6.53 -11.85
CA THR A 165 0.55 -5.90 -11.07
C THR A 165 -0.35 -6.93 -10.37
N ASN A 166 -0.67 -8.05 -11.04
CA ASN A 166 -1.49 -9.12 -10.44
C ASN A 166 -0.80 -9.76 -9.23
N LYS A 167 0.52 -10.04 -9.32
CA LYS A 167 1.30 -10.58 -8.20
C LYS A 167 1.34 -9.60 -7.03
N LEU A 168 1.39 -8.31 -7.33
CA LEU A 168 1.42 -7.27 -6.31
C LEU A 168 0.05 -7.14 -5.61
N ILE A 169 -1.07 -7.26 -6.34
CA ILE A 169 -2.41 -7.35 -5.72
C ILE A 169 -2.53 -8.62 -4.87
N ALA A 170 -2.10 -9.77 -5.38
CA ALA A 170 -2.08 -11.00 -4.58
C ALA A 170 -1.23 -10.85 -3.31
N ALA A 171 -0.09 -10.15 -3.41
CA ALA A 171 0.77 -9.83 -2.27
C ALA A 171 0.08 -8.92 -1.23
N VAL A 172 -0.75 -7.96 -1.66
CA VAL A 172 -1.56 -7.13 -0.75
C VAL A 172 -2.48 -7.99 0.10
N TRP A 173 -3.24 -8.89 -0.53
CA TRP A 173 -4.21 -9.73 0.16
C TRP A 173 -3.57 -10.77 1.08
N THR A 174 -2.50 -11.43 0.61
CA THR A 174 -1.73 -12.39 1.41
C THR A 174 -1.06 -11.71 2.60
N LEU A 175 -0.46 -10.53 2.42
CA LEU A 175 0.06 -9.74 3.53
C LEU A 175 -1.04 -9.34 4.51
N ALA A 176 -2.17 -8.83 4.03
CA ALA A 176 -3.32 -8.45 4.86
C ALA A 176 -3.79 -9.63 5.72
N TYR A 177 -3.84 -10.83 5.15
CA TYR A 177 -4.17 -12.07 5.85
C TYR A 177 -3.16 -12.40 6.96
N LYS A 178 -1.86 -12.27 6.67
CA LYS A 178 -0.80 -12.52 7.66
C LYS A 178 -0.76 -11.51 8.81
N ILE A 179 -1.26 -10.29 8.60
CA ILE A 179 -1.22 -9.20 9.60
C ILE A 179 -2.56 -8.93 10.30
N GLN A 180 -3.57 -9.78 10.09
CA GLN A 180 -4.89 -9.64 10.71
C GLN A 180 -4.83 -9.43 12.23
N PRO A 181 -5.73 -8.62 12.82
CA PRO A 181 -6.82 -7.87 12.15
C PRO A 181 -6.28 -6.72 11.29
N ALA A 182 -6.84 -6.52 10.10
CA ALA A 182 -6.32 -5.57 9.11
C ALA A 182 -7.43 -4.75 8.41
N ILE A 183 -7.13 -3.48 8.12
CA ILE A 183 -7.95 -2.60 7.28
C ILE A 183 -7.15 -2.23 6.04
N LEU A 184 -7.66 -2.64 4.88
CA LEU A 184 -7.17 -2.24 3.57
C LEU A 184 -7.86 -0.95 3.17
N PHE A 185 -7.14 0.17 3.21
CA PHE A 185 -7.68 1.47 2.83
C PHE A 185 -7.31 1.81 1.40
N ILE A 186 -8.32 2.10 0.57
CA ILE A 186 -8.14 2.56 -0.81
C ILE A 186 -8.65 4.00 -0.88
N ASP A 187 -7.71 4.95 -0.93
CA ASP A 187 -8.04 6.33 -1.22
C ASP A 187 -8.28 6.50 -2.73
N GLU A 188 -9.19 7.40 -3.09
CA GLU A 188 -9.61 7.61 -4.49
C GLU A 188 -9.99 6.28 -5.17
N VAL A 189 -10.91 5.53 -4.55
CA VAL A 189 -11.31 4.21 -5.08
C VAL A 189 -11.91 4.30 -6.49
N ASP A 190 -12.41 5.47 -6.90
CA ASP A 190 -12.83 5.76 -8.28
C ASP A 190 -11.65 5.75 -9.27
N ALA A 191 -10.45 6.16 -8.86
CA ALA A 191 -9.27 6.05 -9.70
C ALA A 191 -8.82 4.59 -9.87
N LEU A 192 -9.00 3.76 -8.84
CA LEU A 192 -8.57 2.35 -8.87
C LEU A 192 -9.62 1.41 -9.48
N LEU A 193 -10.88 1.56 -9.09
CA LEU A 193 -12.01 0.67 -9.36
C LEU A 193 -13.17 1.39 -10.05
N GLY A 194 -12.96 2.58 -10.61
CA GLY A 194 -13.98 3.32 -11.36
C GLY A 194 -14.49 2.56 -12.59
N ALA A 195 -15.61 3.04 -13.13
CA ALA A 195 -16.22 2.50 -14.33
C ALA A 195 -15.22 2.38 -15.48
N ARG A 196 -15.33 1.29 -16.25
CA ARG A 196 -14.46 1.04 -17.40
C ARG A 196 -14.66 2.13 -18.44
N ARG A 197 -13.60 2.87 -18.77
CA ARG A 197 -13.64 3.89 -19.83
C ARG A 197 -13.05 3.30 -21.11
N SER A 198 -13.57 3.71 -22.27
CA SER A 198 -13.16 3.21 -23.58
C SER A 198 -11.68 3.46 -23.93
N GLN A 199 -11.00 4.37 -23.23
CA GLN A 199 -9.56 4.66 -23.35
C GLN A 199 -8.70 4.08 -22.21
N GLU A 200 -9.26 3.20 -21.38
CA GLU A 200 -8.52 2.64 -20.26
C GLU A 200 -7.48 1.60 -20.73
N HIS A 201 -6.27 1.66 -20.17
CA HIS A 201 -5.22 0.69 -20.48
C HIS A 201 -5.63 -0.72 -20.03
N GLU A 202 -5.33 -1.73 -20.84
CA GLU A 202 -5.62 -3.15 -20.55
C GLU A 202 -5.06 -3.60 -19.20
N ALA A 203 -3.88 -3.11 -18.83
CA ALA A 203 -3.25 -3.39 -17.54
C ALA A 203 -4.11 -2.93 -16.33
N THR A 204 -4.80 -1.79 -16.45
CA THR A 204 -5.66 -1.26 -15.37
C THR A 204 -6.94 -2.10 -15.27
N THR A 205 -7.49 -2.53 -16.40
CA THR A 205 -8.66 -3.42 -16.45
C THR A 205 -8.35 -4.80 -15.86
N ALA A 206 -7.18 -5.36 -16.17
CA ALA A 206 -6.70 -6.62 -15.60
C ALA A 206 -6.52 -6.51 -14.08
N MET A 207 -5.87 -5.44 -13.61
CA MET A 207 -5.70 -5.13 -12.19
C MET A 207 -7.05 -5.03 -11.45
N LYS A 208 -8.02 -4.28 -11.99
CA LYS A 208 -9.38 -4.18 -11.43
C LYS A 208 -10.02 -5.55 -11.29
N THR A 209 -9.92 -6.38 -12.32
CA THR A 209 -10.51 -7.71 -12.35
C THR A 209 -9.89 -8.63 -11.29
N GLU A 210 -8.56 -8.67 -11.21
CA GLU A 210 -7.81 -9.44 -10.22
C GLU A 210 -8.15 -9.00 -8.78
N PHE A 211 -8.20 -7.68 -8.54
CA PHE A 211 -8.56 -7.14 -7.22
C PHE A 211 -9.94 -7.61 -6.78
N MET A 212 -10.93 -7.55 -7.69
CA MET A 212 -12.30 -7.96 -7.40
C MET A 212 -12.44 -9.47 -7.18
N GLN A 213 -11.69 -10.29 -7.94
CA GLN A 213 -11.66 -11.74 -7.77
C GLN A 213 -11.08 -12.14 -6.41
N LEU A 214 -9.95 -11.54 -6.03
CA LEU A 214 -9.32 -11.82 -4.74
C LEU A 214 -10.20 -11.33 -3.59
N TRP A 215 -10.83 -10.16 -3.71
CA TRP A 215 -11.76 -9.66 -2.70
C TRP A 215 -12.89 -10.67 -2.43
N ASP A 216 -13.52 -11.22 -3.47
CA ASP A 216 -14.60 -12.21 -3.32
C ASP A 216 -14.12 -13.51 -2.62
N GLY A 217 -12.91 -13.96 -2.95
CA GLY A 217 -12.29 -15.12 -2.29
C GLY A 217 -12.06 -14.89 -0.79
N PHE A 218 -11.56 -13.71 -0.42
CA PHE A 218 -11.38 -13.35 0.99
C PHE A 218 -12.71 -13.07 1.69
N GLU A 219 -13.71 -12.50 1.03
CA GLU A 219 -15.06 -12.27 1.58
C GLU A 219 -15.77 -13.59 1.96
N THR A 220 -15.50 -14.67 1.24
CA THR A 220 -16.13 -15.97 1.48
C THR A 220 -15.48 -16.74 2.65
N SER A 221 -14.21 -16.48 2.96
CA SER A 221 -13.49 -17.18 4.04
C SER A 221 -14.00 -16.79 5.43
N THR A 222 -14.40 -17.76 6.27
CA THR A 222 -14.87 -17.47 7.65
C THR A 222 -13.77 -16.93 8.56
N ASP A 223 -12.53 -17.31 8.28
CA ASP A 223 -11.41 -17.08 9.20
C ASP A 223 -10.65 -15.77 8.94
N SER A 224 -11.10 -14.97 7.96
CA SER A 224 -10.44 -13.69 7.65
C SER A 224 -11.08 -12.52 8.41
N ASN A 225 -10.24 -11.80 9.15
CA ASN A 225 -10.59 -10.53 9.79
C ASN A 225 -9.93 -9.36 9.03
N ILE A 226 -10.39 -9.16 7.78
CA ILE A 226 -9.93 -8.09 6.89
C ILE A 226 -11.14 -7.25 6.49
N LEU A 227 -11.02 -5.93 6.64
CA LEU A 227 -11.98 -4.95 6.17
C LEU A 227 -11.39 -4.17 4.99
N VAL A 228 -12.13 -4.04 3.91
CA VAL A 228 -11.83 -3.10 2.82
C VAL A 228 -12.59 -1.80 3.06
N LEU A 229 -11.84 -0.70 3.15
CA LEU A 229 -12.36 0.64 3.35
C LEU A 229 -12.00 1.51 2.14
N GLY A 230 -13.00 1.85 1.33
CA GLY A 230 -12.83 2.76 0.19
C GLY A 230 -13.17 4.20 0.58
N ALA A 231 -12.41 5.16 0.05
CA ALA A 231 -12.78 6.57 0.09
C ALA A 231 -12.87 7.15 -1.32
N THR A 232 -13.91 7.93 -1.60
CA THR A 232 -14.04 8.64 -2.89
C THR A 232 -14.74 9.99 -2.73
N ASN A 233 -14.48 10.90 -3.67
CA ASN A 233 -15.26 12.13 -3.82
C ASN A 233 -16.33 12.01 -4.93
N LYS A 234 -16.26 10.95 -5.76
CA LYS A 234 -17.09 10.74 -6.94
C LYS A 234 -17.73 9.35 -6.90
N ARG A 235 -18.75 9.19 -6.06
CA ARG A 235 -19.47 7.92 -5.95
C ARG A 235 -20.04 7.47 -7.30
N ASP A 236 -20.52 8.40 -8.11
CA ASP A 236 -21.15 8.13 -9.41
C ASP A 236 -20.16 7.62 -10.47
N ASP A 237 -18.85 7.79 -10.25
CA ASP A 237 -17.80 7.25 -11.14
C ASP A 237 -17.52 5.76 -10.87
N LEU A 238 -18.09 5.17 -9.81
CA LEU A 238 -17.95 3.74 -9.48
C LEU A 238 -19.01 2.90 -10.17
N ASP A 239 -18.60 1.73 -10.65
CA ASP A 239 -19.51 0.75 -11.24
C ASP A 239 -20.34 0.02 -10.15
N ASP A 240 -21.54 -0.43 -10.52
CA ASP A 240 -22.48 -1.14 -9.64
C ASP A 240 -21.84 -2.39 -9.03
N ALA A 241 -20.99 -3.09 -9.80
CA ALA A 241 -20.28 -4.26 -9.32
C ALA A 241 -19.38 -3.96 -8.11
N VAL A 242 -18.76 -2.78 -8.08
CA VAL A 242 -17.89 -2.33 -6.98
C VAL A 242 -18.74 -1.84 -5.82
N LEU A 243 -19.80 -1.07 -6.09
CA LEU A 243 -20.73 -0.60 -5.08
C LEU A 243 -21.39 -1.75 -4.30
N ARG A 244 -21.69 -2.88 -4.96
CA ARG A 244 -22.23 -4.08 -4.30
C ARG A 244 -21.27 -4.71 -3.28
N ARG A 245 -19.95 -4.62 -3.48
CA ARG A 245 -18.94 -5.11 -2.53
C ARG A 245 -18.82 -4.20 -1.31
N PHE A 246 -19.06 -2.91 -1.51
CA PHE A 246 -19.20 -1.96 -0.41
C PHE A 246 -20.61 -2.00 0.18
N SER A 247 -20.88 -3.08 0.93
CA SER A 247 -22.16 -3.32 1.60
C SER A 247 -22.60 -2.21 2.57
N LEU A 248 -21.64 -1.47 3.14
CA LEU A 248 -21.88 -0.28 3.94
C LEU A 248 -21.39 0.94 3.18
N GLN A 249 -22.24 1.94 3.00
CA GLN A 249 -21.91 3.17 2.29
C GLN A 249 -22.33 4.35 3.15
N TYR A 250 -21.38 5.23 3.47
CA TYR A 250 -21.61 6.38 4.33
C TYR A 250 -21.24 7.67 3.61
N GLU A 251 -22.20 8.58 3.58
CA GLU A 251 -21.98 9.93 3.09
C GLU A 251 -21.36 10.81 4.18
N VAL A 252 -20.08 11.10 4.02
CA VAL A 252 -19.31 11.97 4.93
C VAL A 252 -19.46 13.41 4.49
N ARG A 253 -20.46 14.08 5.07
CA ARG A 253 -20.72 15.52 4.94
C ARG A 253 -20.61 16.20 6.29
N LEU A 254 -20.21 17.46 6.28
CA LEU A 254 -20.28 18.29 7.48
C LEU A 254 -21.75 18.53 7.82
N PRO A 255 -22.13 18.50 9.10
CA PRO A 255 -23.49 18.85 9.50
C PRO A 255 -23.80 20.28 9.06
N PRO A 256 -25.06 20.56 8.67
CA PRO A 256 -25.49 21.93 8.43
C PRO A 256 -25.26 22.76 9.69
N ARG A 257 -24.72 23.98 9.51
CA ARG A 257 -24.51 24.95 10.60
C ARG A 257 -25.82 25.37 11.23
#